data_AF-A0A354TPE7-F1
#
_entry.id   AF-A0A354TPE7-F1
#
_cell.length_a   1.000
_cell.length_b   1.000
_cell.length_c   1.000
_cell.angle_alpha   90.00
_cell.angle_beta   90.00
_cell.angle_gamma   90.00
#
_symmetry.space_group_name_H-M   'P 1'
#
loop_
_entity.id
_entity.type
_entity.pdbx_description
1 polymer ?
#
loop_
_entity_poly.entity_id
_entity_poly.type
_entity_poly.pdbx_seq_one_letter_code
_entity_poly.pdbx_strand_id
1 'polypeptide(L)' 'GQIDAAINPGNSGGPVIVDREIVGVVMQANAGGRAENLGYFVPPSIVQHVLKDSEDQQ' A
#
# COMPACT_ATOMS: atom_id res chain seq x y z
N GLY A 1 -0.75 -0.43 7.83
CA GLY A 1 -0.58 -1.61 8.70
C GLY A 1 0.56 -2.45 8.16
N GLN A 2 0.94 -3.52 8.85
CA GLN A 2 1.91 -4.49 8.35
C GLN A 2 1.15 -5.73 7.87
N ILE A 3 1.57 -6.30 6.74
CA ILE A 3 1.02 -7.54 6.20
C ILE A 3 2.13 -8.59 6.05
N ASP A 4 1.81 -9.84 6.35
CA ASP A 4 2.68 -10.99 6.06
C ASP A 4 2.47 -11.41 4.60
N ALA A 5 2.96 -10.57 3.70
CA ALA A 5 2.93 -10.80 2.26
C ALA A 5 4.31 -10.51 1.69
N ALA A 6 4.79 -11.39 0.81
CA ALA A 6 6.04 -11.16 0.08
C ALA A 6 5.89 -9.88 -0.76
N ILE A 7 6.63 -8.82 -0.39
CA ILE A 7 6.72 -7.60 -1.19
C ILE A 7 7.92 -7.72 -2.12
N ASN A 8 7.63 -8.02 -3.38
CA ASN A 8 8.62 -8.15 -4.43
C ASN A 8 8.53 -6.96 -5.39
N PRO A 9 9.63 -6.57 -6.04
CA PRO A 9 9.58 -5.62 -7.14
C PRO A 9 8.48 -6.00 -8.14
N GLY A 10 7.57 -5.05 -8.43
CA GLY A 10 6.47 -5.25 -9.36
C GLY A 10 5.08 -5.39 -8.74
N ASN A 11 4.94 -5.60 -7.41
CA ASN A 11 3.63 -5.59 -6.76
C ASN A 11 3.25 -4.24 -6.11
N SER A 12 4.21 -3.30 -6.03
CA SER A 12 3.97 -1.94 -5.53
C SER A 12 2.88 -1.24 -6.35
N GLY A 13 1.97 -0.54 -5.66
CA GLY A 13 0.80 0.09 -6.28
C GLY A 13 -0.41 -0.84 -6.48
N GLY A 14 -0.24 -2.15 -6.28
CA GLY A 14 -1.36 -3.11 -6.30
C GLY A 14 -2.23 -3.05 -5.03
N PRO A 15 -3.45 -3.61 -5.07
CA PRO A 15 -4.35 -3.63 -3.92
C PRO A 15 -3.90 -4.66 -2.86
N VAL A 16 -4.10 -4.30 -1.59
CA VAL A 16 -4.10 -5.26 -0.48
C VAL A 16 -5.54 -5.71 -0.25
N ILE A 17 -5.77 -7.03 -0.28
CA ILE A 17 -7.11 -7.61 -0.19
C ILE A 17 -7.21 -8.50 1.06
N VAL A 18 -8.23 -8.26 1.89
CA VAL A 18 -8.59 -9.09 3.05
C VAL A 18 -10.09 -9.34 3.00
N ASP A 19 -10.54 -10.58 3.18
CA ASP A 19 -11.96 -10.95 3.19
C ASP A 19 -12.77 -10.40 2.00
N ARG A 20 -12.13 -10.33 0.82
CA ARG A 20 -12.67 -9.79 -0.45
C ARG A 20 -12.87 -8.27 -0.46
N GLU A 21 -12.30 -7.55 0.50
CA GLU A 21 -12.29 -6.09 0.58
C GLU A 21 -10.88 -5.54 0.32
N ILE A 22 -10.81 -4.37 -0.33
CA ILE A 22 -9.56 -3.64 -0.51
C ILE A 22 -9.28 -2.86 0.77
N VAL A 23 -8.21 -3.25 1.47
CA VAL A 23 -7.79 -2.63 2.73
C VAL A 23 -6.55 -1.76 2.59
N GLY A 24 -6.08 -1.53 1.36
CA GLY A 24 -5.00 -0.57 1.10
C GLY A 24 -4.29 -0.79 -0.22
N VAL A 25 -3.18 -0.07 -0.39
CA VAL A 25 -2.30 -0.15 -1.56
C VAL A 25 -0.90 -0.56 -1.12
N VAL A 26 -0.31 -1.56 -1.77
CA VAL A 26 1.03 -2.04 -1.48
C VAL A 26 2.05 -0.92 -1.66
N MET A 27 2.90 -0.72 -0.65
CA MET A 27 4.01 0.22 -0.67
C MET A 27 5.33 -0.51 -0.47
N GLN A 28 6.21 -0.43 -1.47
CA GLN A 28 7.58 -0.90 -1.32
C GLN A 28 8.37 0.10 -0.46
N ALA A 29 8.89 -0.35 0.68
CA ALA A 29 9.83 0.43 1.46
C ALA A 29 11.25 0.29 0.87
N ASN A 30 12.02 1.38 0.80
CA ASN A 30 13.46 1.34 0.54
C ASN A 30 14.18 0.80 1.78
N ALA A 31 14.08 -0.50 2.00
CA ALA A 31 14.82 -1.15 3.06
C ALA A 31 16.11 -1.71 2.49
N GLY A 32 17.24 -1.05 2.79
CA GLY A 32 18.56 -1.59 2.50
C GLY A 32 18.69 -3.01 3.08
N GLY A 33 18.66 -4.02 2.21
CA GLY A 33 19.01 -5.43 2.43
C GLY A 33 18.32 -6.22 3.56
N ARG A 34 17.46 -5.62 4.40
CA ARG A 34 16.95 -6.25 5.64
C ARG A 34 15.43 -6.34 5.77
N ALA A 35 14.64 -5.73 4.88
CA ALA A 35 13.18 -5.80 4.97
C ALA A 35 12.53 -6.57 3.79
N GLU A 36 13.21 -7.59 3.29
CA GLU A 36 12.71 -8.42 2.18
C GLU A 36 11.39 -9.15 2.53
N ASN A 37 11.00 -9.18 3.81
CA ASN A 37 9.78 -9.87 4.29
C ASN A 37 8.82 -8.99 5.12
N LEU A 38 9.01 -7.66 5.16
CA LEU A 38 8.08 -6.76 5.85
C LEU A 38 7.28 -5.96 4.81
N GLY A 39 6.02 -6.34 4.61
CA GLY A 39 5.12 -5.65 3.72
C GLY A 39 4.44 -4.45 4.38
N TYR A 40 4.55 -3.29 3.74
CA TYR A 40 3.84 -2.07 4.12
C TYR A 40 2.72 -1.77 3.12
N PHE A 41 1.67 -1.12 3.60
CA PHE A 41 0.61 -0.63 2.74
C PHE A 41 0.07 0.72 3.21
N VAL A 42 -0.38 1.51 2.23
CA VAL A 42 -1.11 2.77 2.45
C VAL A 42 -2.55 2.43 2.82
N PRO A 43 -3.05 2.81 4.01
CA PRO A 43 -4.38 2.44 4.47
C PRO A 43 -5.48 3.20 3.71
N PRO A 44 -6.73 2.72 3.73
CA PRO A 44 -7.81 3.28 2.92
C PRO A 44 -8.11 4.74 3.24
N SER A 45 -7.98 5.16 4.50
CA SER A 45 -8.18 6.55 4.91
C SER A 45 -7.20 7.51 4.22
N ILE A 46 -5.95 7.10 4.03
CA ILE A 46 -4.94 7.91 3.34
C ILE A 46 -5.19 7.92 1.84
N VAL A 47 -5.57 6.77 1.25
CA VAL A 47 -5.96 6.70 -0.17
C VAL A 47 -7.15 7.63 -0.44
N GLN A 48 -8.19 7.58 0.40
CA GLN A 48 -9.36 8.45 0.31
C GLN A 48 -8.99 9.92 0.45
N HIS A 49 -8.11 10.27 1.40
CA HIS A 49 -7.64 11.64 1.57
C HIS A 49 -6.95 12.17 0.31
N VAL A 50 -6.01 11.40 -0.27
CA VAL A 50 -5.33 11.80 -1.52
C VAL A 50 -6.31 11.95 -2.69
N LEU A 51 -7.26 11.03 -2.83
CA LEU A 51 -8.28 11.13 -3.88
C LEU A 51 -9.14 12.38 -3.69
N LYS A 52 -9.54 12.66 -2.44
CA LYS A 52 -10.33 13.83 -2.11
C LYS A 52 -9.59 15.14 -2.41
N ASP A 53 -8.32 15.22 -2.02
CA ASP A 53 -7.48 16.39 -2.29
C ASP A 53 -7.23 16.58 -3.80
N SER A 54 -7.21 15.49 -4.57
CA SER A 54 -7.05 15.55 -6.04
C SER A 54 -8.29 16.11 -6.76
N GLU A 55 -9.46 16.08 -6.13
CA GLU A 55 -10.68 16.70 -6.67
C GLU A 55 -10.64 18.22 -6.63
N ASP A 56 -9.86 18.81 -5.70
CA ASP A 56 -9.78 20.26 -5.49
C ASP A 56 -8.86 20.97 -6.51
N GLN A 57 -8.27 20.25 -7.47
CA GLN A 57 -7.38 20.78 -8.52
C GLN A 57 -7.92 20.62 -9.95
N GLN A 58 -9.13 21.14 -10.20
CA GLN A 58 -9.58 21.58 -11.54
C GLN A 58 -10.04 23.04 -11.48
#